data_AF-A0A2A2W8G7-F1
#
_entry.id   AF-A0A2A2W8G7-F1
#
_cell.length_a   1.000
_cell.length_b   1.000
_cell.length_c   1.000
_cell.angle_alpha   90.00
_cell.angle_beta   90.00
_cell.angle_gamma   90.00
#
_symmetry.space_group_name_H-M   'P 1'
#
loop_
_entity.id
_entity.type
_entity.pdbx_description
1 polymer ?
#
loop_
_entity_poly.entity_id
_entity_poly.type
_entity_poly.pdbx_seq_one_letter_code
_entity_poly.pdbx_strand_id
1 'polypeptide(L)'
;MFEFLLVRVSVWLACVAWFAGAFCRLLSAQQGQTPADLRREQQSVEAAYGWLWLVGSLLLCIHIAASYGFVHHWSHRDAVEVTARESFRVTGISAGWGVYVNFLFALVWLGYSIALVATRRRDKVIDRSVYVFLAIIFGFATVVFEAGVIRYAALAAFLALVVLHVRIKSAGAPV
;
A
#
# COMPACT_ATOMS: atom_id res chain seq x y z
N MET A 1 -21.86 -8.66 9.99
CA MET A 1 -21.34 -7.28 10.11
C MET A 1 -19.85 -7.27 10.47
N PHE A 2 -19.43 -7.95 11.54
CA PHE A 2 -18.03 -7.98 11.99
C PHE A 2 -17.05 -8.55 10.95
N GLU A 3 -17.39 -9.67 10.30
CA GLU A 3 -16.56 -10.29 9.25
C GLU A 3 -16.33 -9.35 8.05
N PHE A 4 -17.38 -8.65 7.61
CA PHE A 4 -17.28 -7.67 6.53
C PHE A 4 -16.29 -6.55 6.88
N LEU A 5 -16.32 -6.04 8.12
CA LEU A 5 -15.40 -5.00 8.56
C LEU A 5 -13.95 -5.51 8.55
N LEU A 6 -13.71 -6.69 9.10
CA LEU A 6 -12.36 -7.27 9.19
C LEU A 6 -11.77 -7.69 7.85
N VAL A 7 -12.61 -8.12 6.89
CA VAL A 7 -12.13 -8.55 5.58
C VAL A 7 -12.09 -7.38 4.60
N ARG A 8 -13.12 -6.53 4.49
CA ARG A 8 -13.14 -5.49 3.45
C ARG A 8 -12.66 -4.13 3.91
N VAL A 9 -13.08 -3.70 5.10
CA VAL A 9 -12.73 -2.34 5.57
C VAL A 9 -11.26 -2.25 5.96
N SER A 10 -10.68 -3.30 6.54
CA SER A 10 -9.26 -3.36 6.88
C SER A 10 -8.34 -3.15 5.67
N VAL A 11 -8.62 -3.81 4.53
CA VAL A 11 -7.80 -3.66 3.32
C VAL A 11 -8.00 -2.29 2.67
N TRP A 12 -9.20 -1.71 2.71
CA TRP A 12 -9.42 -0.34 2.24
C TRP A 12 -8.68 0.68 3.10
N LEU A 13 -8.71 0.53 4.43
CA LEU A 13 -7.95 1.38 5.33
C LEU A 13 -6.44 1.22 5.13
N ALA A 14 -5.96 0.00 4.84
CA ALA A 14 -4.56 -0.22 4.48
C ALA A 14 -4.18 0.51 3.18
N CYS A 15 -5.03 0.46 2.15
CA CYS A 15 -4.84 1.22 0.90
C CYS A 15 -4.81 2.73 1.18
N VAL A 16 -5.75 3.24 1.97
CA VAL A 16 -5.82 4.66 2.35
C VAL A 16 -4.54 5.07 3.08
N ALA A 17 -4.05 4.28 4.03
CA ALA A 17 -2.81 4.56 4.73
C ALA A 17 -1.60 4.62 3.78
N TRP A 18 -1.55 3.73 2.78
CA TRP A 18 -0.51 3.75 1.76
C TRP A 18 -0.59 5.01 0.87
N PHE A 19 -1.78 5.35 0.36
CA PHE A 19 -1.99 6.56 -0.44
C PHE A 19 -1.69 7.82 0.36
N ALA A 20 -2.17 7.93 1.61
CA ALA A 20 -1.90 9.05 2.48
C ALA A 20 -0.38 9.23 2.70
N GLY A 21 0.35 8.15 2.98
CA GLY A 21 1.81 8.18 3.06
C GLY A 21 2.48 8.63 1.76
N ALA A 22 1.99 8.19 0.61
CA ALA A 22 2.48 8.60 -0.70
C ALA A 22 2.28 10.10 -0.98
N PHE A 23 1.07 10.61 -0.71
CA PHE A 23 0.74 12.03 -0.89
C PHE A 23 1.53 12.92 0.07
N CYS A 24 1.60 12.59 1.36
CA CYS A 24 2.39 13.35 2.34
C CYS A 24 3.85 13.49 1.87
N ARG A 25 4.46 12.42 1.36
CA ARG A 25 5.84 12.47 0.85
C ARG A 25 6.02 13.38 -0.36
N LEU A 26 5.10 13.33 -1.33
CA LEU A 26 5.20 14.16 -2.53
C LEU A 26 4.95 15.64 -2.22
N LEU A 27 3.96 15.94 -1.37
CA LEU A 27 3.66 17.30 -0.96
C LEU A 27 4.81 17.92 -0.14
N SER A 28 5.39 17.17 0.81
CA SER A 28 6.54 17.66 1.57
C SER A 28 7.81 17.82 0.74
N ALA A 29 7.94 17.11 -0.40
CA ALA A 29 9.04 17.31 -1.33
C ALA A 29 8.96 18.66 -2.10
N GLN A 30 7.76 19.26 -2.22
CA GLN A 30 7.59 20.57 -2.88
C GLN A 30 8.01 21.76 -2.03
N GLN A 31 7.96 21.65 -0.70
CA GLN A 31 8.22 22.78 0.23
C GLN A 31 9.71 23.05 0.51
N GLY A 32 10.64 22.37 -0.17
CA GLY A 32 12.06 22.36 0.19
C GLY A 32 12.90 23.54 -0.30
N GLN A 33 12.79 24.73 0.33
CA GLN A 33 13.85 25.76 0.34
C GLN A 33 13.94 26.49 1.72
N THR A 34 14.68 25.94 2.71
CA THR A 34 15.19 26.54 4.02
C THR A 34 14.15 27.17 5.00
N PRO A 35 14.26 27.22 6.38
CA PRO A 35 15.34 27.03 7.37
C PRO A 35 14.98 25.98 8.49
N ALA A 36 15.52 26.08 9.71
CA ALA A 36 15.45 25.07 10.81
C ALA A 36 14.04 24.57 11.20
N ASP A 37 13.01 25.38 11.02
CA ASP A 37 11.61 25.02 11.30
C ASP A 37 11.11 23.91 10.35
N LEU A 38 11.59 23.91 9.09
CA LEU A 38 11.32 22.84 8.13
C LEU A 38 11.95 21.51 8.56
N ARG A 39 13.05 21.52 9.33
CA ARG A 39 13.70 20.28 9.80
C ARG A 39 12.82 19.58 10.83
N ARG A 40 12.13 20.33 11.69
CA ARG A 40 11.16 19.80 12.68
C ARG A 40 9.87 19.34 12.00
N GLU A 41 9.37 20.11 11.03
CA GLU A 41 8.22 19.72 10.20
C GLU A 41 8.51 18.42 9.41
N GLN A 42 9.67 18.34 8.77
CA GLN A 42 10.11 17.17 8.02
C GLN A 42 10.30 15.95 8.93
N GLN A 43 10.81 16.11 10.15
CA GLN A 43 10.87 15.02 11.14
C GLN A 43 9.48 14.54 11.56
N SER A 44 8.51 15.45 11.74
CA SER A 44 7.12 15.10 12.06
C SER A 44 6.43 14.37 10.91
N VAL A 45 6.67 14.80 9.66
CA VAL A 45 6.14 14.12 8.46
C VAL A 45 6.74 12.72 8.31
N GLU A 46 8.06 12.55 8.51
CA GLU A 46 8.70 11.24 8.44
C GLU A 46 8.21 10.30 9.56
N ALA A 47 7.96 10.84 10.76
CA ALA A 47 7.36 10.08 11.85
C ALA A 47 5.91 9.69 11.54
N ALA A 48 5.08 10.62 11.03
CA ALA A 48 3.72 10.35 10.61
C ALA A 48 3.67 9.31 9.48
N TYR A 49 4.56 9.41 8.49
CA TYR A 49 4.74 8.42 7.44
C TYR A 49 5.05 7.04 8.00
N GLY A 50 6.02 6.94 8.92
CA GLY A 50 6.38 5.67 9.56
C GLY A 50 5.20 5.03 10.30
N TRP A 51 4.45 5.82 11.08
CA TRP A 51 3.27 5.31 11.78
C TRP A 51 2.12 4.94 10.84
N LEU A 52 1.83 5.75 9.82
CA LEU A 52 0.82 5.42 8.81
C LEU A 52 1.18 4.14 8.07
N TRP A 53 2.45 3.95 7.70
CA TRP A 53 2.91 2.72 7.06
C TRP A 53 2.82 1.50 7.98
N LEU A 54 3.16 1.65 9.25
CA LEU A 54 3.01 0.57 10.22
C LEU A 54 1.54 0.20 10.42
N VAL A 55 0.67 1.17 10.66
CA VAL A 55 -0.78 0.94 10.82
C VAL A 55 -1.37 0.30 9.57
N GLY A 56 -1.01 0.78 8.38
CA GLY A 56 -1.45 0.19 7.10
C GLY A 56 -1.00 -1.28 6.95
N SER A 57 0.25 -1.58 7.29
CA SER A 57 0.76 -2.96 7.26
C SER A 57 0.07 -3.88 8.27
N LEU A 58 -0.25 -3.39 9.47
CA LEU A 58 -0.98 -4.15 10.48
C LEU A 58 -2.41 -4.44 10.04
N LEU A 59 -3.09 -3.45 9.44
CA LEU A 59 -4.43 -3.63 8.89
C LEU A 59 -4.46 -4.66 7.77
N LEU A 60 -3.42 -4.70 6.93
CA LEU A 60 -3.26 -5.74 5.93
C LEU A 60 -3.05 -7.14 6.56
N CYS A 61 -2.23 -7.25 7.61
CA CYS A 61 -2.07 -8.54 8.30
C CYS A 61 -3.39 -9.01 8.93
N ILE A 62 -4.16 -8.08 9.51
CA ILE A 62 -5.50 -8.35 10.02
C ILE A 62 -6.43 -8.80 8.90
N HIS A 63 -6.41 -8.12 7.75
CA HIS A 63 -7.16 -8.52 6.56
C HIS A 63 -6.87 -9.96 6.16
N ILE A 64 -5.57 -10.30 6.01
CA ILE A 64 -5.16 -11.64 5.59
C ILE A 64 -5.58 -12.69 6.62
N ALA A 65 -5.33 -12.46 7.91
CA ALA A 65 -5.71 -13.38 8.97
C ALA A 65 -7.24 -13.57 9.04
N ALA A 66 -8.01 -12.49 8.90
CA ALA A 66 -9.47 -12.53 8.88
C ALA A 66 -10.00 -13.25 7.64
N SER A 67 -9.46 -12.99 6.46
CA SER A 67 -9.85 -13.71 5.24
C SER A 67 -9.52 -15.19 5.37
N TYR A 68 -8.34 -15.51 5.88
CA TYR A 68 -7.90 -16.89 6.06
C TYR A 68 -8.78 -17.65 7.07
N GLY A 69 -9.16 -17.01 8.17
CA GLY A 69 -10.02 -17.62 9.18
C GLY A 69 -11.50 -17.70 8.80
N PHE A 70 -12.10 -16.59 8.36
CA PHE A 70 -13.54 -16.49 8.12
C PHE A 70 -13.98 -16.93 6.72
N VAL A 71 -13.15 -16.70 5.70
CA VAL A 71 -13.49 -17.02 4.30
C VAL A 71 -12.95 -18.40 3.93
N HIS A 72 -11.71 -18.68 4.31
CA HIS A 72 -11.02 -19.91 3.92
C HIS A 72 -10.99 -21.00 5.00
N HIS A 73 -11.62 -20.77 6.15
CA HIS A 73 -11.72 -21.74 7.24
C HIS A 73 -10.36 -22.32 7.66
N TRP A 74 -9.32 -21.48 7.64
CA TRP A 74 -7.92 -21.85 7.89
C TRP A 74 -7.32 -22.87 6.91
N SER A 75 -7.99 -23.16 5.79
CA SER A 75 -7.52 -24.06 4.75
C SER A 75 -6.69 -23.33 3.69
N HIS A 76 -5.40 -23.62 3.65
CA HIS A 76 -4.49 -23.05 2.63
C HIS A 76 -4.91 -23.47 1.23
N ARG A 77 -5.36 -24.72 1.09
CA ARG A 77 -5.83 -25.26 -0.18
C ARG A 77 -7.05 -24.49 -0.68
N ASP A 78 -8.01 -24.21 0.20
CA ASP A 78 -9.19 -23.42 -0.18
C ASP A 78 -8.80 -22.02 -0.64
N ALA A 79 -7.91 -21.34 0.10
CA ALA A 79 -7.43 -20.01 -0.26
C ALA A 79 -6.80 -19.99 -1.67
N VAL A 80 -5.97 -20.99 -2.00
CA VAL A 80 -5.33 -21.12 -3.31
C VAL A 80 -6.36 -21.41 -4.40
N GLU A 81 -7.31 -22.31 -4.17
CA GLU A 81 -8.33 -22.67 -5.15
C GLU A 81 -9.31 -21.51 -5.43
N VAL A 82 -9.77 -20.81 -4.39
CA VAL A 82 -10.63 -19.62 -4.53
C VAL A 82 -9.88 -18.52 -5.30
N THR A 83 -8.61 -18.27 -4.96
CA THR A 83 -7.79 -17.27 -5.64
C THR A 83 -7.56 -17.63 -7.11
N ALA A 84 -7.34 -18.92 -7.41
CA ALA A 84 -7.17 -19.39 -8.78
C ALA A 84 -8.44 -19.19 -9.61
N ARG A 85 -9.63 -19.50 -9.05
CA ARG A 85 -10.92 -19.27 -9.69
C ARG A 85 -11.16 -17.79 -9.96
N GLU A 86 -10.86 -16.93 -8.98
CA GLU A 86 -11.03 -15.49 -9.14
C GLU A 86 -10.06 -14.90 -10.17
N SER A 87 -8.81 -15.38 -10.17
CA SER A 87 -7.82 -15.04 -11.19
C SER A 87 -8.29 -15.41 -12.59
N PHE A 88 -8.87 -16.61 -12.76
CA PHE A 88 -9.43 -17.04 -14.02
C PHE A 88 -10.61 -16.15 -14.45
N ARG A 89 -11.50 -15.79 -13.52
CA ARG A 89 -12.65 -14.93 -13.79
C ARG A 89 -12.24 -13.54 -14.31
N VAL A 90 -11.17 -12.98 -13.76
CA VAL A 90 -10.73 -11.60 -14.06
C VAL A 90 -9.76 -11.55 -15.24
N THR A 91 -8.85 -12.52 -15.34
CA THR A 91 -7.72 -12.48 -16.28
C THR A 91 -7.78 -13.56 -17.36
N GLY A 92 -8.64 -14.56 -17.22
CA GLY A 92 -8.65 -15.77 -18.04
C GLY A 92 -7.56 -16.79 -17.69
N ILE A 93 -6.71 -16.51 -16.71
CA ILE A 93 -5.61 -17.38 -16.27
C ILE A 93 -5.89 -17.89 -14.85
N SER A 94 -5.85 -19.21 -14.66
CA SER A 94 -6.06 -19.82 -13.34
C SER A 94 -4.77 -19.77 -12.50
N ALA A 95 -4.51 -18.62 -11.87
CA ALA A 95 -3.33 -18.43 -11.02
C ALA A 95 -3.69 -18.43 -9.53
N GLY A 96 -3.40 -19.53 -8.83
CA GLY A 96 -3.52 -19.62 -7.37
C GLY A 96 -2.34 -19.03 -6.59
N TRP A 97 -1.24 -18.70 -7.28
CA TRP A 97 -0.02 -18.22 -6.63
C TRP A 97 -0.15 -16.84 -5.98
N GLY A 98 -1.22 -16.09 -6.31
CA GLY A 98 -1.51 -14.78 -5.71
C GLY A 98 -1.58 -14.81 -4.18
N VAL A 99 -1.97 -15.94 -3.58
CA VAL A 99 -1.97 -16.12 -2.11
C VAL A 99 -0.56 -15.96 -1.53
N TYR A 100 0.44 -16.57 -2.15
CA TYR A 100 1.84 -16.48 -1.70
C TYR A 100 2.39 -15.06 -1.87
N VAL A 101 2.00 -14.37 -2.94
CA VAL A 101 2.37 -12.97 -3.15
C VAL A 101 1.75 -12.07 -2.10
N ASN A 102 0.51 -12.32 -1.67
CA ASN A 102 -0.10 -11.59 -0.56
C ASN A 102 0.64 -11.80 0.76
N PHE A 103 1.12 -13.01 1.04
CA PHE A 103 1.94 -13.27 2.23
C PHE A 103 3.30 -12.56 2.16
N LEU A 104 3.99 -12.65 1.02
CA LEU A 104 5.26 -11.95 0.83
C LEU A 104 5.07 -10.43 0.97
N PHE A 105 4.01 -9.91 0.37
CA PHE A 105 3.62 -8.50 0.45
C PHE A 105 3.43 -8.04 1.89
N ALA A 106 2.66 -8.78 2.70
CA ALA A 106 2.44 -8.45 4.09
C ALA A 106 3.74 -8.53 4.92
N LEU A 107 4.58 -9.54 4.71
CA LEU A 107 5.85 -9.69 5.42
C LEU A 107 6.82 -8.55 5.10
N VAL A 108 6.98 -8.23 3.81
CA VAL A 108 7.88 -7.15 3.36
C VAL A 108 7.40 -5.81 3.90
N TRP A 109 6.11 -5.52 3.80
CA TRP A 109 5.58 -4.23 4.27
C TRP A 109 5.66 -4.12 5.79
N LEU A 110 5.21 -5.12 6.54
CA LEU A 110 5.27 -5.10 8.00
C LEU A 110 6.71 -5.02 8.50
N GLY A 111 7.60 -5.86 7.97
CA GLY A 111 9.01 -5.89 8.37
C GLY A 111 9.70 -4.56 8.13
N TYR A 112 9.48 -3.96 6.96
CA TYR A 112 10.03 -2.63 6.66
C TYR A 112 9.42 -1.55 7.55
N SER A 113 8.09 -1.54 7.75
CA SER A 113 7.43 -0.54 8.58
C SER A 113 7.89 -0.59 10.05
N ILE A 114 8.09 -1.80 10.60
CA ILE A 114 8.66 -1.98 11.94
C ILE A 114 10.08 -1.41 11.98
N ALA A 115 10.94 -1.76 11.02
CA ALA A 115 12.31 -1.25 10.96
C ALA A 115 12.34 0.28 10.85
N LEU A 116 11.46 0.87 10.05
CA LEU A 116 11.35 2.31 9.85
C LEU A 116 10.96 3.03 11.16
N VAL A 117 9.95 2.53 11.89
CA VAL A 117 9.51 3.14 13.16
C VAL A 117 10.55 2.92 14.27
N ALA A 118 11.12 1.71 14.37
CA ALA A 118 12.06 1.35 15.44
C ALA A 118 13.41 2.08 15.30
N THR A 119 13.95 2.15 14.09
CA THR A 119 15.27 2.77 13.87
C THR A 119 15.19 4.25 13.59
N ARG A 120 14.02 4.76 13.13
CA ARG A 120 13.84 6.10 12.56
C ARG A 120 14.85 6.42 11.44
N ARG A 121 15.44 5.38 10.83
CA ARG A 121 16.37 5.49 9.71
C ARG A 121 15.67 5.02 8.46
N ARG A 122 15.82 5.80 7.41
CA ARG A 122 15.27 5.50 6.09
C ARG A 122 16.39 5.41 5.08
N ASP A 123 16.63 4.19 4.59
CA ASP A 123 17.43 3.99 3.39
C ASP A 123 16.58 4.33 2.16
N LYS A 124 17.05 5.24 1.31
CA LYS A 124 16.26 5.73 0.15
C LYS A 124 16.03 4.66 -0.91
N VAL A 125 16.95 3.72 -1.08
CA VAL A 125 16.85 2.66 -2.09
C VAL A 125 15.86 1.59 -1.63
N ILE A 126 15.99 1.15 -0.37
CA ILE A 126 15.06 0.17 0.20
C ILE A 126 13.65 0.76 0.25
N ASP A 127 13.50 1.97 0.78
CA ASP A 127 12.22 2.67 0.86
C ASP A 127 11.53 2.78 -0.51
N ARG A 128 12.28 3.21 -1.54
CA ARG A 128 11.75 3.32 -2.90
C ARG A 128 11.38 1.96 -3.48
N SER A 129 12.18 0.93 -3.22
CA SER A 129 11.92 -0.42 -3.72
C SER A 129 10.65 -1.00 -3.11
N VAL A 130 10.49 -0.89 -1.79
CA VAL A 130 9.27 -1.32 -1.08
C VAL A 130 8.08 -0.49 -1.56
N TYR A 131 8.22 0.83 -1.71
CA TYR A 131 7.16 1.70 -2.21
C TYR A 131 6.66 1.26 -3.60
N VAL A 132 7.57 1.04 -4.56
CA VAL A 132 7.23 0.62 -5.93
C VAL A 132 6.61 -0.77 -5.94
N PHE A 133 7.17 -1.70 -5.17
CA PHE A 133 6.62 -3.04 -5.02
C PHE A 133 5.17 -3.01 -4.51
N LEU A 134 4.90 -2.25 -3.43
CA LEU A 134 3.55 -2.06 -2.89
C LEU A 134 2.63 -1.38 -3.91
N ALA A 135 3.11 -0.35 -4.63
CA ALA A 135 2.32 0.36 -5.64
C ALA A 135 1.83 -0.58 -6.74
N ILE A 136 2.70 -1.48 -7.22
CA ILE A 136 2.37 -2.46 -8.24
C ILE A 136 1.29 -3.41 -7.71
N ILE A 137 1.51 -4.02 -6.55
CA ILE A 137 0.55 -4.97 -5.96
C ILE A 137 -0.81 -4.31 -5.71
N PHE A 138 -0.83 -3.09 -5.14
CA PHE A 138 -2.07 -2.36 -4.95
C PHE A 138 -2.73 -1.96 -6.25
N GLY A 139 -1.98 -1.61 -7.29
CA GLY A 139 -2.51 -1.36 -8.62
C GLY A 139 -3.24 -2.59 -9.17
N PHE A 140 -2.62 -3.77 -9.11
CA PHE A 140 -3.30 -5.01 -9.49
C PHE A 140 -4.54 -5.28 -8.62
N ALA A 141 -4.39 -5.24 -7.30
CA ALA A 141 -5.49 -5.53 -6.37
C ALA A 141 -6.70 -4.59 -6.56
N THR A 142 -6.47 -3.29 -6.70
CA THR A 142 -7.54 -2.28 -6.72
C THR A 142 -8.08 -1.97 -8.12
N VAL A 143 -7.25 -2.08 -9.16
CA VAL A 143 -7.66 -1.74 -10.53
C VAL A 143 -8.11 -2.98 -11.31
N VAL A 144 -7.40 -4.10 -11.16
CA VAL A 144 -7.67 -5.32 -11.92
C VAL A 144 -8.70 -6.18 -11.19
N PHE A 145 -8.46 -6.49 -9.91
CA PHE A 145 -9.28 -7.45 -9.17
C PHE A 145 -10.52 -6.86 -8.51
N GLU A 146 -10.45 -5.64 -7.97
CA GLU A 146 -11.62 -4.96 -7.38
C GLU A 146 -12.62 -4.47 -8.44
N ALA A 147 -13.89 -4.31 -8.04
CA ALA A 147 -14.98 -3.89 -8.94
C ALA A 147 -15.74 -2.66 -8.41
N GLY A 148 -16.50 -2.02 -9.30
CA GLY A 148 -17.37 -0.90 -8.94
C GLY A 148 -16.62 0.41 -8.64
N VAL A 149 -17.18 1.24 -7.76
CA VAL A 149 -16.70 2.61 -7.48
C VAL A 149 -15.25 2.64 -6.98
N ILE A 150 -14.85 1.63 -6.21
CA ILE A 150 -13.51 1.55 -5.61
C ILE A 150 -12.43 1.48 -6.68
N ARG A 151 -12.67 0.75 -7.77
CA ARG A 151 -11.76 0.64 -8.92
C ARG A 151 -11.46 2.02 -9.51
N TYR A 152 -12.50 2.80 -9.77
CA TYR A 152 -12.35 4.14 -10.36
C TYR A 152 -11.73 5.13 -9.38
N ALA A 153 -12.08 5.05 -8.10
CA ALA A 153 -11.46 5.88 -7.06
C ALA A 153 -9.95 5.59 -6.94
N ALA A 154 -9.56 4.31 -6.92
CA ALA A 154 -8.16 3.92 -6.87
C ALA A 154 -7.41 4.35 -8.14
N LEU A 155 -7.99 4.16 -9.32
CA LEU A 155 -7.41 4.62 -10.59
C LEU A 155 -7.19 6.14 -10.57
N ALA A 156 -8.16 6.92 -10.12
CA ALA A 156 -8.03 8.37 -9.99
C ALA A 156 -6.92 8.75 -9.00
N ALA A 157 -6.79 8.06 -7.87
CA ALA A 157 -5.73 8.29 -6.89
C ALA A 157 -4.34 7.99 -7.47
N PHE A 158 -4.18 6.88 -8.21
CA PHE A 158 -2.92 6.57 -8.90
C PHE A 158 -2.58 7.62 -9.96
N LEU A 159 -3.54 8.04 -10.79
CA LEU A 159 -3.33 9.10 -11.78
C LEU A 159 -2.93 10.42 -11.12
N ALA A 160 -3.59 10.80 -10.01
CA ALA A 160 -3.23 11.98 -9.25
C ALA A 160 -1.79 11.93 -8.72
N LEU A 161 -1.34 10.78 -8.22
CA LEU A 161 0.06 10.58 -7.79
C LEU A 161 1.03 10.73 -8.97
N VAL A 162 0.73 10.16 -10.14
CA VAL A 162 1.58 10.29 -11.34
C VAL A 162 1.66 11.75 -11.79
N VAL A 163 0.54 12.44 -11.89
CA VAL A 163 0.48 13.86 -12.29
C VAL A 163 1.27 14.72 -11.29
N LEU A 164 1.09 14.51 -10.00
CA LEU A 164 1.83 15.23 -8.96
C LEU A 164 3.34 14.97 -9.09
N HIS A 165 3.75 13.72 -9.28
CA HIS A 165 5.15 13.36 -9.44
C HIS A 165 5.80 14.02 -10.66
N VAL A 166 5.11 14.03 -11.81
CA VAL A 166 5.58 14.70 -13.05
C VAL A 166 5.68 16.21 -12.85
N ARG A 167 4.69 16.83 -12.20
CA ARG A 167 4.72 18.27 -11.91
C ARG A 167 5.89 18.66 -11.02
N ILE A 168 6.16 17.89 -9.98
CA ILE A 168 7.31 18.11 -9.07
C ILE A 168 8.62 18.02 -9.83
N LYS A 169 8.80 16.97 -10.65
CA LYS A 169 10.02 16.78 -11.43
C LYS A 169 10.22 17.90 -12.45
N SER A 170 9.14 18.37 -13.09
CA SER A 170 9.18 19.44 -14.09
C SER A 170 9.50 20.80 -13.47
N ALA A 171 9.01 21.07 -12.25
CA ALA A 171 9.33 22.30 -11.51
C ALA A 171 10.78 22.33 -10.99
N GLY A 172 11.45 21.19 -10.89
CA GLY A 172 12.85 21.07 -10.45
C GLY A 172 13.88 20.93 -11.58
N ALA A 173 13.46 20.93 -12.85
CA ALA A 173 14.39 20.93 -13.98
C ALA A 173 14.98 22.33 -14.18
N PRO A 174 16.32 22.48 -14.27
CA PRO A 174 16.90 23.78 -14.60
C PRO A 174 16.47 24.21 -16.01
N VAL A 175 15.99 25.44 -16.14
CA VAL A 175 15.73 26.13 -17.42
C VAL A 175 17.06 26.52 -18.06
#